data_AF-A0A1I8E9Z4-F1
#
_entry.id   AF-A0A1I8E9Z4-F1
#
_cell.length_a   1.000
_cell.length_b   1.000
_cell.length_c   1.000
_cell.angle_alpha   90.00
_cell.angle_beta   90.00
_cell.angle_gamma   90.00
#
_symmetry.space_group_name_H-M   'P 1'
#
loop_
_entity.id
_entity.type
_entity.pdbx_description
1 polymer ?
#
loop_
_entity_poly.entity_id
_entity_poly.type
_entity_poly.pdbx_seq_one_letter_code
_entity_poly.pdbx_strand_id
1 'polypeptide(L)'
;MNASQAGFLLGARPLVEFAARPFWSSFANKFRKGKLLLEFSLASFIVSTLAIGFVQPLTPYCVVKPVNVTTKCFYLEPAGQTIRGGALGYLKKATGIGRKKRSAPPILETIIDLSSYNKEDDVVPGLSPLALTKDKVCNYDEDLYGVLVSPPHSTRVYRKPAVEQVFLLLLLLVILGEFFSSPSLALADSVTLTYVSDNPKQFGTIRLFGSFGWGLAMFIMGIGLDYSETFRNHPCPTKNTTEKNYTLCFVAYSLFMLAAMLVATQFRFGKEQRPDEAACTVIETRIDEIAPAVAEKARVRQLQLEHSEGNAQWIPTIKALFRGHAAFYLLAVTTIGFGAGIIFAFLFWHLQDFGGSPILFGFASVVNHGTEIAAHFYCFHLINKFGHIKLINICLLINVIRFFVISLLTNPWMVLPLQILQGLTLATTWASASSYISLIAPSQLKRTAQTVLMLLYHGIGKGFGSIIGGCIIKSLGTRLTFQIYSIIAILVLSIHYGMNRLLKYDNIKYSHEFGDDDDMPVAPQGLPLHHGESKLTDAFNQTSVTNANYGAIETSDPTQEAYDRYVKSHE
;
A
#
# COMPACT_ATOMS: atom_id res chain seq x y z
N MET A 1 -0.96 -16.44 -14.62
CA MET A 1 -2.13 -16.07 -13.77
C MET A 1 -2.88 -14.96 -14.47
N ASN A 2 -4.18 -14.82 -14.23
CA ASN A 2 -4.94 -13.73 -14.83
C ASN A 2 -4.94 -12.45 -13.97
N ALA A 3 -5.38 -11.34 -14.55
CA ALA A 3 -5.41 -10.05 -13.85
C ALA A 3 -6.24 -10.08 -12.56
N SER A 4 -7.35 -10.83 -12.52
CA SER A 4 -8.14 -10.98 -11.28
C SER A 4 -7.35 -11.68 -10.18
N GLN A 5 -6.63 -12.76 -10.49
CA GLN A 5 -5.80 -13.48 -9.53
C GLN A 5 -4.66 -12.60 -9.01
N ALA A 6 -4.02 -11.83 -9.88
CA ALA A 6 -2.99 -10.87 -9.49
C ALA A 6 -3.56 -9.74 -8.60
N GLY A 7 -4.74 -9.22 -8.94
CA GLY A 7 -5.46 -8.22 -8.17
C GLY A 7 -5.83 -8.72 -6.77
N PHE A 8 -6.28 -9.97 -6.64
CA PHE A 8 -6.53 -10.61 -5.34
C PHE A 8 -5.25 -10.76 -4.51
N LEU A 9 -4.14 -11.22 -5.10
CA LEU A 9 -2.87 -11.36 -4.38
C LEU A 9 -2.36 -10.03 -3.82
N LEU A 10 -2.41 -8.97 -4.62
CA LEU A 10 -1.90 -7.66 -4.22
C LEU A 10 -2.88 -6.91 -3.31
N GLY A 11 -4.18 -7.00 -3.59
CA GLY A 11 -5.22 -6.33 -2.81
C GLY A 11 -5.50 -6.96 -1.45
N ALA A 12 -5.23 -8.26 -1.27
CA ALA A 12 -5.38 -8.94 0.02
C ALA A 12 -4.38 -8.44 1.08
N ARG A 13 -3.18 -8.01 0.67
CA ARG A 13 -2.11 -7.59 1.60
C ARG A 13 -2.54 -6.48 2.56
N PRO A 14 -2.97 -5.28 2.11
CA PRO A 14 -3.38 -4.22 3.01
C PRO A 14 -4.62 -4.57 3.84
N LEU A 15 -5.48 -5.46 3.35
CA LEU A 15 -6.67 -5.93 4.07
C LEU A 15 -6.29 -6.85 5.24
N VAL A 16 -5.39 -7.80 5.00
CA VAL A 16 -4.85 -8.70 6.03
C VAL A 16 -4.07 -7.90 7.06
N GLU A 17 -3.22 -6.97 6.62
CA GLU A 17 -2.46 -6.11 7.52
C GLU A 17 -3.39 -5.32 8.45
N PHE A 18 -4.44 -4.68 7.89
CA PHE A 18 -5.40 -3.93 8.68
C PHE A 18 -6.17 -4.82 9.67
N ALA A 19 -6.64 -5.99 9.22
CA ALA A 19 -7.37 -6.94 10.05
C ALA A 19 -6.50 -7.56 11.17
N ALA A 20 -5.20 -7.71 10.94
CA ALA A 20 -4.26 -8.29 11.90
C ALA A 20 -3.82 -7.30 13.00
N ARG A 21 -3.92 -5.98 12.77
CA ARG A 21 -3.47 -4.94 13.72
C ARG A 21 -4.06 -5.06 15.12
N PRO A 22 -5.38 -5.23 15.34
CA PRO A 22 -5.93 -5.34 16.69
C PRO A 22 -5.40 -6.55 17.45
N PHE A 23 -5.24 -7.68 16.75
CA PHE A 23 -4.67 -8.91 17.30
C PHE A 23 -3.23 -8.68 17.78
N TRP A 24 -2.37 -8.14 16.92
CA TRP A 24 -0.97 -7.89 17.27
C TRP A 24 -0.79 -6.78 18.30
N SER A 25 -1.66 -5.76 18.29
CA SER A 25 -1.68 -4.72 19.33
C SER A 25 -1.99 -5.32 20.71
N SER A 26 -3.03 -6.16 20.80
CA SER A 26 -3.35 -6.88 22.05
C SER A 26 -2.23 -7.82 22.49
N PHE A 27 -1.61 -8.53 21.54
CA PHE A 27 -0.48 -9.42 21.81
C PHE A 27 0.75 -8.64 22.33
N ALA A 28 1.11 -7.54 21.68
CA ALA A 28 2.22 -6.68 22.10
C ALA A 28 2.03 -6.19 23.54
N ASN A 29 0.84 -5.67 23.86
CA ASN A 29 0.50 -5.17 25.20
C ASN A 29 0.56 -6.26 26.28
N LYS A 30 0.12 -7.48 25.95
CA LYS A 30 0.11 -8.60 26.90
C LYS A 30 1.51 -9.12 27.23
N PHE A 31 2.37 -9.23 26.22
CA PHE A 31 3.67 -9.88 26.37
C PHE A 31 4.83 -8.91 26.62
N ARG A 32 4.67 -7.60 26.37
CA ARG A 32 5.67 -6.53 26.60
C ARG A 32 7.07 -6.84 26.09
N LYS A 33 7.16 -7.65 25.04
CA LYS A 33 8.40 -8.07 24.36
C LYS A 33 8.40 -7.53 22.94
N GLY A 34 8.24 -6.22 22.78
CA GLY A 34 8.16 -5.55 21.47
C GLY A 34 9.35 -5.87 20.56
N LYS A 35 10.56 -5.97 21.14
CA LYS A 35 11.77 -6.37 20.40
C LYS A 35 11.65 -7.76 19.79
N LEU A 36 11.27 -8.76 20.60
CA LEU A 36 11.15 -10.13 20.13
C LEU A 36 10.05 -10.25 19.05
N LEU A 37 8.96 -9.50 19.21
CA LEU A 37 7.88 -9.47 18.23
C LEU A 37 8.32 -8.82 16.91
N LEU A 38 9.08 -7.72 16.97
CA LEU A 38 9.66 -7.08 15.79
C LEU A 38 10.60 -8.03 15.04
N GLU A 39 11.55 -8.66 15.74
CA GLU A 39 12.46 -9.65 15.16
C GLU A 39 11.71 -10.83 14.52
N PHE A 40 10.71 -11.38 15.22
CA PHE A 40 9.87 -12.46 14.71
C PHE A 40 9.15 -12.06 13.42
N SER A 41 8.58 -10.85 13.37
CA SER A 41 7.86 -10.35 12.20
C SER A 41 8.76 -10.13 10.98
N LEU A 42 9.98 -9.61 11.20
CA LEU A 42 11.00 -9.45 10.16
C LEU A 42 11.50 -10.81 9.64
N ALA A 43 11.76 -11.76 10.54
CA ALA A 43 12.14 -13.11 10.16
C ALA A 43 11.03 -13.81 9.34
N SER A 44 9.76 -13.63 9.74
CA SER A 44 8.61 -14.14 8.99
C SER A 44 8.53 -13.53 7.58
N PHE A 45 8.87 -12.24 7.42
CA PHE A 45 8.92 -11.58 6.10
C PHE A 45 9.93 -12.27 5.17
N ILE A 46 11.11 -12.60 5.68
CA ILE A 46 12.15 -13.31 4.92
C ILE A 46 11.66 -14.71 4.52
N VAL A 47 11.15 -15.49 5.48
CA VAL A 47 10.67 -16.86 5.24
C VAL A 47 9.54 -16.89 4.23
N SER A 48 8.51 -16.04 4.41
CA SER A 48 7.37 -15.98 3.51
C SER A 48 7.75 -15.53 2.10
N THR A 49 8.65 -14.55 1.97
CA THR A 49 9.11 -14.07 0.65
C THR A 49 9.91 -15.13 -0.10
N LEU A 50 10.81 -15.83 0.58
CA LEU A 50 11.54 -16.96 0.00
C LEU A 50 10.60 -18.10 -0.40
N ALA A 51 9.62 -18.43 0.45
CA ALA A 51 8.62 -19.46 0.15
C ALA A 51 7.84 -19.14 -1.14
N ILE A 52 7.42 -17.88 -1.32
CA ILE A 52 6.76 -17.41 -2.55
C ILE A 52 7.67 -17.61 -3.77
N GLY A 53 8.96 -17.28 -3.65
CA GLY A 53 9.93 -17.43 -4.75
C GLY A 53 10.11 -18.87 -5.25
N PHE A 54 9.90 -19.87 -4.39
CA PHE A 54 9.99 -21.29 -4.76
C PHE A 54 8.73 -21.85 -5.42
N VAL A 55 7.58 -21.19 -5.24
CA VAL A 55 6.30 -21.65 -5.76
C VAL A 55 6.15 -21.26 -7.23
N GLN A 56 6.34 -22.23 -8.13
CA GLN A 56 6.18 -22.05 -9.57
C GLN A 56 5.38 -23.20 -10.20
N PRO A 57 4.50 -22.92 -11.19
CA PRO A 57 3.79 -23.96 -11.91
C PRO A 57 4.75 -24.76 -12.79
N LEU A 58 4.47 -26.06 -12.95
CA LEU A 58 5.22 -26.92 -13.85
C LEU A 58 5.01 -26.44 -15.29
N THR A 59 6.11 -26.33 -16.05
CA THR A 59 6.10 -26.04 -17.48
C THR A 59 6.26 -27.34 -18.25
N PRO A 60 5.16 -27.97 -18.72
CA PRO A 60 5.24 -29.20 -19.50
C PRO A 60 5.71 -29.00 -20.94
N TYR A 61 5.39 -27.84 -21.55
CA TYR A 61 5.65 -27.57 -22.97
C TYR A 61 6.19 -26.16 -23.19
N CYS A 62 6.81 -25.98 -24.35
CA CYS A 62 7.34 -24.72 -24.85
C CYS A 62 6.72 -24.41 -26.21
N VAL A 63 6.39 -23.15 -26.47
CA VAL A 63 5.98 -22.69 -27.80
C VAL A 63 7.22 -22.33 -28.61
N VAL A 64 7.35 -22.92 -29.79
CA VAL A 64 8.44 -22.64 -30.74
C VAL A 64 7.89 -22.38 -32.12
N LYS A 65 8.64 -21.60 -32.93
CA LYS A 65 8.32 -21.37 -34.34
C LYS A 65 9.31 -22.13 -35.23
N PRO A 66 8.83 -22.89 -36.23
CA PRO A 66 9.72 -23.66 -37.08
C PRO A 66 10.52 -22.79 -38.06
N VAL A 67 11.81 -23.08 -38.21
CA VAL A 67 12.76 -22.36 -39.09
C VAL A 67 12.47 -22.60 -40.58
N ASN A 68 11.83 -23.73 -40.94
CA ASN A 68 11.76 -24.23 -42.32
C ASN A 68 10.33 -24.49 -42.86
N VAL A 69 9.30 -23.86 -42.27
CA VAL A 69 7.93 -24.06 -42.75
C VAL A 69 7.28 -22.70 -43.00
N THR A 70 6.69 -22.52 -44.19
CA THR A 70 5.87 -21.36 -44.59
C THR A 70 4.57 -21.22 -43.78
N THR A 71 4.35 -22.10 -42.79
CA THR A 71 3.17 -22.07 -41.92
C THR A 71 3.18 -20.89 -40.98
N LYS A 72 2.03 -20.23 -40.90
CA LYS A 72 1.74 -19.08 -40.04
C LYS A 72 1.61 -19.43 -38.53
N CYS A 73 1.54 -20.71 -38.17
CA CYS A 73 1.26 -21.17 -36.80
C CYS A 73 2.51 -21.62 -36.01
N PHE A 74 2.39 -21.65 -34.68
CA PHE A 74 3.41 -22.16 -33.76
C PHE A 74 3.26 -23.67 -33.49
N TYR A 75 4.27 -24.25 -32.83
CA TYR A 75 4.30 -25.66 -32.41
C TYR A 75 4.66 -25.81 -30.93
N LEU A 76 4.14 -26.86 -30.29
CA LEU A 76 4.49 -27.29 -28.95
C LEU A 76 5.64 -28.29 -28.99
N GLU A 77 6.69 -28.02 -28.21
CA GLU A 77 7.77 -28.94 -27.90
C GLU A 77 7.76 -29.28 -26.40
N PRO A 78 8.10 -30.53 -25.98
CA PRO A 78 8.23 -30.86 -24.58
C PRO A 78 9.35 -30.05 -23.94
N ALA A 79 9.07 -29.48 -22.77
CA ALA A 79 10.06 -28.71 -22.03
C ALA A 79 11.25 -29.59 -21.61
N GLY A 80 12.46 -29.02 -21.66
CA GLY A 80 13.66 -29.66 -21.13
C GLY A 80 13.54 -29.92 -19.62
N GLN A 81 14.26 -30.93 -19.11
CA GLN A 81 14.25 -31.22 -17.67
C GLN A 81 14.79 -30.03 -16.87
N THR A 82 13.93 -29.44 -16.04
CA THR A 82 14.29 -28.40 -15.07
C THR A 82 14.88 -29.04 -13.82
N ILE A 83 16.03 -28.53 -13.36
CA ILE A 83 16.62 -28.91 -12.07
C ILE A 83 15.75 -28.26 -10.97
N ARG A 84 14.93 -29.04 -10.27
CA ARG A 84 14.19 -28.57 -9.09
C ARG A 84 15.09 -28.56 -7.85
N GLY A 85 14.92 -27.54 -7.00
CA GLY A 85 15.50 -27.50 -5.64
C GLY A 85 16.59 -26.44 -5.37
N GLY A 86 16.76 -25.42 -6.23
CA GLY A 86 17.74 -24.36 -6.00
C GLY A 86 19.15 -24.92 -5.77
N ALA A 87 19.87 -24.41 -4.75
CA ALA A 87 21.21 -24.87 -4.40
C ALA A 87 21.29 -26.38 -4.09
N LEU A 88 20.25 -26.96 -3.47
CA LEU A 88 20.20 -28.39 -3.12
C LEU A 88 20.04 -29.28 -4.37
N GLY A 89 19.27 -28.82 -5.36
CA GLY A 89 19.13 -29.47 -6.66
C GLY A 89 20.42 -29.41 -7.49
N TYR A 90 21.14 -28.30 -7.42
CA TYR A 90 22.48 -28.18 -7.99
C TYR A 90 23.49 -29.09 -7.31
N LEU A 91 23.47 -29.17 -5.97
CA LEU A 91 24.33 -30.07 -5.21
C LEU A 91 24.07 -31.52 -5.62
N LYS A 92 22.81 -31.94 -5.71
CA LYS A 92 22.40 -33.29 -6.11
C LYS A 92 22.84 -33.66 -7.54
N LYS A 93 22.90 -32.67 -8.44
CA LYS A 93 23.43 -32.83 -9.82
C LYS A 93 24.96 -32.84 -9.84
N ALA A 94 25.61 -32.00 -9.05
CA ALA A 94 27.07 -31.93 -8.92
C ALA A 94 27.66 -33.18 -8.24
N THR A 95 26.93 -33.79 -7.30
CA THR A 95 27.33 -35.02 -6.61
C THR A 95 27.01 -36.29 -7.41
N GLY A 96 26.41 -36.18 -8.60
CA GLY A 96 26.17 -37.33 -9.50
C GLY A 96 25.14 -38.35 -9.01
N ILE A 97 24.34 -38.04 -7.98
CA ILE A 97 23.35 -38.96 -7.42
C ILE A 97 22.05 -38.86 -8.25
N GLY A 98 22.07 -39.47 -9.44
CA GLY A 98 20.90 -39.57 -10.34
C GLY A 98 21.24 -40.10 -11.73
N ARG A 99 20.38 -40.96 -12.29
CA ARG A 99 20.56 -41.58 -13.62
C ARG A 99 20.73 -40.52 -14.72
N LYS A 100 21.87 -40.53 -15.42
CA LYS A 100 22.08 -39.80 -16.69
C LYS A 100 21.17 -40.38 -17.78
N LYS A 101 20.39 -39.54 -18.49
CA LYS A 101 19.73 -39.95 -19.73
C LYS A 101 19.63 -38.81 -20.75
N ARG A 102 19.58 -39.24 -22.02
CA ARG A 102 19.77 -38.59 -23.33
C ARG A 102 19.56 -37.08 -23.45
N SER A 103 20.53 -36.46 -24.12
CA SER A 103 20.49 -35.17 -24.80
C SER A 103 19.33 -35.08 -25.79
N ALA A 104 18.59 -33.96 -25.74
CA ALA A 104 17.61 -33.60 -26.76
C ALA A 104 18.32 -33.30 -28.10
N PRO A 105 17.71 -33.62 -29.25
CA PRO A 105 18.29 -33.30 -30.56
C PRO A 105 18.35 -31.77 -30.77
N PRO A 106 19.34 -31.27 -31.53
CA PRO A 106 19.48 -29.85 -31.83
C PRO A 106 18.50 -29.49 -32.94
N ILE A 107 17.30 -29.03 -32.60
CA ILE A 107 16.33 -28.58 -33.60
C ILE A 107 15.80 -27.19 -33.22
N LEU A 108 16.03 -26.26 -34.14
CA LEU A 108 15.50 -24.90 -34.31
C LEU A 108 16.05 -23.76 -33.44
N GLU A 109 16.95 -22.98 -34.05
CA GLU A 109 17.62 -21.80 -33.49
C GLU A 109 16.95 -20.44 -33.76
N THR A 110 15.70 -20.37 -34.22
CA THR A 110 15.01 -19.08 -34.30
C THR A 110 13.70 -19.10 -33.51
N ILE A 111 13.68 -18.36 -32.41
CA ILE A 111 12.47 -18.09 -31.65
C ILE A 111 12.10 -16.64 -31.89
N ILE A 112 10.84 -16.49 -32.30
CA ILE A 112 10.14 -15.25 -32.56
C ILE A 112 9.18 -15.10 -31.38
N ASP A 113 9.31 -13.99 -30.65
CA ASP A 113 8.44 -13.58 -29.55
C ASP A 113 6.96 -13.67 -30.00
N LEU A 114 6.07 -14.24 -29.17
CA LEU A 114 4.63 -14.27 -29.44
C LEU A 114 4.07 -12.84 -29.60
N SER A 115 4.73 -11.83 -29.02
CA SER A 115 4.43 -10.40 -29.25
C SER A 115 4.72 -9.94 -30.69
N SER A 116 5.63 -10.61 -31.39
CA SER A 116 6.11 -10.23 -32.73
C SER A 116 5.34 -10.88 -33.89
N TYR A 117 4.40 -11.79 -33.61
CA TYR A 117 3.47 -12.32 -34.62
C TYR A 117 2.15 -11.52 -34.72
N ASN A 118 1.79 -10.78 -33.68
CA ASN A 118 0.59 -9.93 -33.68
C ASN A 118 0.88 -8.49 -34.15
N LYS A 119 1.53 -8.34 -35.31
CA LYS A 119 1.57 -7.02 -35.96
C LYS A 119 0.24 -6.64 -36.64
N GLU A 120 -0.74 -7.55 -36.70
CA GLU A 120 -2.01 -7.30 -37.41
C GLU A 120 -3.29 -7.69 -36.62
N ASP A 121 -3.22 -8.08 -35.35
CA ASP A 121 -4.41 -8.24 -34.48
C ASP A 121 -4.20 -7.59 -33.10
N ASP A 122 -5.08 -6.66 -32.73
CA ASP A 122 -5.08 -5.86 -31.49
C ASP A 122 -4.82 -6.70 -30.22
N VAL A 123 -3.57 -6.79 -29.78
CA VAL A 123 -3.24 -7.30 -28.44
C VAL A 123 -3.78 -6.28 -27.43
N VAL A 124 -4.93 -6.60 -26.83
CA VAL A 124 -5.49 -5.76 -25.77
C VAL A 124 -4.60 -5.89 -24.53
N PRO A 125 -3.94 -4.80 -24.08
CA PRO A 125 -3.01 -4.85 -22.96
C PRO A 125 -3.76 -5.20 -21.67
N GLY A 126 -3.12 -5.96 -20.78
CA GLY A 126 -3.69 -6.44 -19.52
C GLY A 126 -4.32 -7.83 -19.59
N LEU A 127 -4.50 -8.39 -20.79
CA LEU A 127 -5.04 -9.74 -20.96
C LEU A 127 -3.93 -10.79 -20.86
N SER A 128 -3.98 -11.58 -19.79
CA SER A 128 -3.13 -12.75 -19.57
C SER A 128 -3.87 -13.73 -18.66
N PRO A 129 -3.55 -15.04 -18.67
CA PRO A 129 -2.80 -15.71 -19.73
C PRO A 129 -3.67 -15.92 -20.96
N LEU A 130 -3.04 -16.11 -22.12
CA LEU A 130 -3.72 -16.42 -23.38
C LEU A 130 -3.97 -17.92 -23.47
N ALA A 131 -5.20 -18.32 -23.80
CA ALA A 131 -5.51 -19.72 -24.10
C ALA A 131 -4.92 -20.10 -25.46
N LEU A 132 -4.36 -21.30 -25.55
CA LEU A 132 -3.88 -21.86 -26.81
C LEU A 132 -5.06 -22.45 -27.59
N THR A 133 -5.12 -22.17 -28.89
CA THR A 133 -6.12 -22.74 -29.82
C THR A 133 -5.40 -23.38 -31.01
N LYS A 134 -6.11 -24.26 -31.73
CA LYS A 134 -5.59 -24.94 -32.94
C LYS A 134 -5.15 -23.94 -34.02
N ASP A 135 -5.76 -22.77 -34.08
CA ASP A 135 -5.45 -21.71 -35.05
C ASP A 135 -4.08 -21.07 -34.79
N LYS A 136 -3.69 -20.96 -33.51
CA LYS A 136 -2.40 -20.40 -33.09
C LYS A 136 -1.30 -21.45 -33.05
N VAL A 137 -1.65 -22.70 -32.71
CA VAL A 137 -0.70 -23.79 -32.47
C VAL A 137 -1.13 -25.05 -33.22
N CYS A 138 -0.40 -25.36 -34.29
CA CYS A 138 -0.84 -26.37 -35.26
C CYS A 138 -0.88 -27.81 -34.73
N ASN A 139 -0.02 -28.16 -33.77
CA ASN A 139 0.02 -29.49 -33.16
C ASN A 139 -0.73 -29.56 -31.82
N TYR A 140 -1.54 -28.56 -31.48
CA TYR A 140 -2.34 -28.56 -30.26
C TYR A 140 -3.64 -29.32 -30.45
N ASP A 141 -3.96 -30.18 -29.49
CA ASP A 141 -5.24 -30.86 -29.41
C ASP A 141 -5.77 -30.82 -27.97
N GLU A 142 -6.93 -30.20 -27.77
CA GLU A 142 -7.48 -29.97 -26.43
C GLU A 142 -7.87 -31.28 -25.74
N ASP A 143 -8.35 -32.27 -26.50
CA ASP A 143 -8.71 -33.58 -25.95
C ASP A 143 -7.50 -34.37 -25.43
N LEU A 144 -6.33 -34.16 -26.02
CA LEU A 144 -5.09 -34.84 -25.64
C LEU A 144 -4.33 -34.12 -24.53
N TYR A 145 -4.24 -32.79 -24.61
CA TYR A 145 -3.40 -31.99 -23.72
C TYR A 145 -4.17 -31.29 -22.58
N GLY A 146 -5.49 -31.17 -22.72
CA GLY A 146 -6.34 -30.31 -21.90
C GLY A 146 -6.09 -28.83 -22.17
N VAL A 147 -6.77 -27.96 -21.42
CA VAL A 147 -6.65 -26.49 -21.59
C VAL A 147 -5.24 -26.00 -21.24
N LEU A 148 -4.49 -25.61 -22.27
CA LEU A 148 -3.17 -25.00 -22.16
C LEU A 148 -3.25 -23.46 -22.24
N VAL A 149 -2.40 -22.80 -21.46
CA VAL A 149 -2.32 -21.33 -21.40
C VAL A 149 -0.87 -20.87 -21.42
N SER A 150 -0.61 -19.73 -22.05
CA SER A 150 0.72 -19.10 -22.10
C SER A 150 0.62 -17.60 -21.77
N PRO A 151 1.60 -17.02 -21.04
CA PRO A 151 1.73 -15.57 -20.97
C PRO A 151 2.08 -14.98 -22.35
N PRO A 152 1.72 -13.72 -22.64
CA PRO A 152 2.06 -13.07 -23.91
C PRO A 152 3.56 -12.95 -24.18
N HIS A 153 4.35 -12.67 -23.13
CA HIS A 153 5.79 -12.39 -23.21
C HIS A 153 6.66 -13.58 -22.74
N SER A 154 6.17 -14.80 -22.93
CA SER A 154 6.86 -16.01 -22.47
C SER A 154 6.67 -17.16 -23.44
N THR A 155 7.69 -18.01 -23.54
CA THR A 155 7.67 -19.25 -24.33
C THR A 155 7.12 -20.44 -23.54
N ARG A 156 6.89 -20.27 -22.23
CA ARG A 156 6.48 -21.32 -21.30
C ARG A 156 4.98 -21.54 -21.37
N VAL A 157 4.57 -22.77 -21.63
CA VAL A 157 3.16 -23.19 -21.62
C VAL A 157 2.84 -23.89 -20.32
N TYR A 158 1.66 -23.61 -19.78
CA TYR A 158 1.17 -24.17 -18.53
C TYR A 158 -0.19 -24.84 -18.74
N ARG A 159 -0.48 -25.86 -17.92
CA ARG A 159 -1.85 -26.37 -17.78
C ARG A 159 -2.63 -25.41 -16.90
N LYS A 160 -3.82 -24.97 -17.37
CA LYS A 160 -4.70 -24.07 -16.61
C LYS A 160 -4.95 -24.51 -15.15
N PRO A 161 -5.32 -25.76 -14.85
CA PRO A 161 -5.53 -26.19 -13.45
C PRO A 161 -4.28 -26.10 -12.58
N ALA A 162 -3.08 -26.30 -13.13
CA ALA A 162 -1.84 -26.15 -12.38
C ALA A 162 -1.58 -24.69 -11.99
N VAL A 163 -1.93 -23.73 -12.85
CA VAL A 163 -1.84 -22.30 -12.55
C VAL A 163 -2.81 -21.90 -11.44
N GLU A 164 -4.02 -22.46 -11.45
CA GLU A 164 -5.04 -22.20 -10.41
C GLU A 164 -4.63 -22.78 -9.05
N GLN A 165 -4.07 -23.99 -9.02
CA GLN A 165 -3.52 -24.58 -7.79
C GLN A 165 -2.38 -23.74 -7.19
N VAL A 166 -1.45 -23.30 -8.05
CA VAL A 166 -0.34 -22.43 -7.64
C VAL A 166 -0.85 -21.08 -7.15
N PHE A 167 -1.88 -20.51 -7.78
CA PHE A 167 -2.50 -19.28 -7.30
C PHE A 167 -3.06 -19.44 -5.88
N LEU A 168 -3.80 -20.51 -5.59
CA LEU A 168 -4.35 -20.75 -4.25
C LEU A 168 -3.24 -20.91 -3.21
N LEU A 169 -2.15 -21.61 -3.56
CA LEU A 169 -0.99 -21.74 -2.69
C LEU A 169 -0.31 -20.38 -2.44
N LEU A 170 -0.11 -19.57 -3.48
CA LEU A 170 0.44 -18.22 -3.37
C LEU A 170 -0.45 -17.32 -2.51
N LEU A 171 -1.77 -17.40 -2.67
CA LEU A 171 -2.72 -16.62 -1.88
C LEU A 171 -2.64 -16.99 -0.40
N LEU A 172 -2.59 -18.28 -0.08
CA LEU A 172 -2.39 -18.75 1.30
C LEU A 172 -1.07 -18.25 1.88
N LEU A 173 0.04 -18.37 1.14
CA LEU A 173 1.36 -17.91 1.58
C LEU A 173 1.41 -16.40 1.79
N VAL A 174 0.78 -15.62 0.91
CA VAL A 174 0.68 -14.17 1.06
C VAL A 174 -0.15 -13.82 2.29
N ILE A 175 -1.32 -14.42 2.49
CA ILE A 175 -2.15 -14.14 3.67
C ILE A 175 -1.41 -14.46 4.97
N LEU A 176 -0.78 -15.64 5.05
CA LEU A 176 -0.01 -16.04 6.23
C LEU A 176 1.22 -15.13 6.43
N GLY A 177 1.95 -14.86 5.36
CA GLY A 177 3.14 -14.01 5.39
C GLY A 177 2.81 -12.60 5.89
N GLU A 178 1.81 -11.96 5.31
CA GLU A 178 1.36 -10.61 5.68
C GLU A 178 0.77 -10.58 7.11
N PHE A 179 0.05 -11.62 7.52
CA PHE A 179 -0.46 -11.70 8.89
C PHE A 179 0.68 -11.65 9.90
N PHE A 180 1.70 -12.51 9.75
CA PHE A 180 2.83 -12.58 10.67
C PHE A 180 3.81 -11.40 10.55
N SER A 181 3.91 -10.77 9.38
CA SER A 181 4.79 -9.61 9.17
C SER A 181 4.15 -8.27 9.51
N SER A 182 2.82 -8.20 9.61
CA SER A 182 2.06 -6.96 9.84
C SER A 182 2.51 -6.08 11.02
N PRO A 183 2.98 -6.58 12.19
CA PRO A 183 3.38 -5.69 13.28
C PRO A 183 4.73 -4.99 13.04
N SER A 184 5.52 -5.43 12.06
CA SER A 184 6.89 -4.92 11.83
C SER A 184 6.96 -3.40 11.67
N LEU A 185 6.20 -2.86 10.70
CA LEU A 185 6.21 -1.42 10.41
C LEU A 185 5.60 -0.59 11.55
N ALA A 186 4.52 -1.08 12.17
CA ALA A 186 3.86 -0.38 13.28
C ALA A 186 4.75 -0.30 14.53
N LEU A 187 5.48 -1.38 14.85
CA LEU A 187 6.42 -1.40 15.96
C LEU A 187 7.65 -0.52 15.68
N ALA A 188 8.17 -0.55 14.45
CA ALA A 188 9.27 0.32 14.04
C ALA A 188 8.88 1.81 14.13
N ASP A 189 7.69 2.18 13.62
CA ASP A 189 7.15 3.53 13.73
C ASP A 189 6.97 3.93 15.20
N SER A 190 6.39 3.05 16.03
CA SER A 190 6.16 3.30 17.46
C SER A 190 7.46 3.57 18.23
N VAL A 191 8.49 2.73 18.05
CA VAL A 191 9.79 2.88 18.72
C VAL A 191 10.49 4.15 18.25
N THR A 192 10.46 4.40 16.95
CA THR A 192 11.06 5.61 16.37
C THR A 192 10.41 6.86 16.95
N LEU A 193 9.07 6.87 17.06
CA LEU A 193 8.31 7.97 17.66
C LEU A 193 8.71 8.19 19.12
N THR A 194 8.93 7.13 19.90
CA THR A 194 9.42 7.24 21.29
C THR A 194 10.81 7.85 21.36
N TYR A 195 11.70 7.57 20.40
CA TYR A 195 13.05 8.17 20.38
C TYR A 195 13.06 9.64 19.99
N VAL A 196 12.08 10.08 19.20
CA VAL A 196 11.95 11.48 18.76
C VAL A 196 10.79 12.20 19.45
N SER A 197 10.36 11.71 20.63
CA SER A 197 9.27 12.30 21.41
C SER A 197 9.51 13.78 21.69
N ASP A 198 10.76 14.15 21.93
CA ASP A 198 11.17 15.52 22.27
C ASP A 198 11.10 16.45 21.06
N ASN A 199 11.16 15.90 19.84
CA ASN A 199 11.11 16.67 18.59
C ASN A 199 10.28 15.94 17.52
N PRO A 200 8.93 15.92 17.63
CA PRO A 200 8.06 15.14 16.74
C PRO A 200 8.16 15.52 15.25
N LYS A 201 8.62 16.74 14.93
CA LYS A 201 8.90 17.17 13.55
C LYS A 201 9.95 16.27 12.86
N GLN A 202 10.91 15.73 13.61
CA GLN A 202 11.96 14.85 13.08
C GLN A 202 11.42 13.48 12.65
N PHE A 203 10.30 13.02 13.23
CA PHE A 203 9.65 11.77 12.82
C PHE A 203 9.25 11.78 11.34
N GLY A 204 8.68 12.90 10.88
CA GLY A 204 8.33 13.09 9.47
C GLY A 204 9.57 12.93 8.56
N THR A 205 10.69 13.54 8.94
CA THR A 205 11.96 13.43 8.21
C THR A 205 12.51 12.00 8.18
N ILE A 206 12.46 11.27 9.30
CA ILE A 206 12.89 9.86 9.34
C ILE A 206 12.02 9.02 8.40
N ARG A 207 10.70 9.22 8.42
CA ARG A 207 9.76 8.50 7.56
C ARG A 207 10.01 8.77 6.06
N LEU A 208 10.44 9.97 5.69
CA LEU A 208 10.80 10.33 4.30
C LEU A 208 11.96 9.49 3.75
N PHE A 209 12.93 9.12 4.59
CA PHE A 209 14.02 8.23 4.17
C PHE A 209 13.50 6.83 3.76
N GLY A 210 12.33 6.41 4.25
CA GLY A 210 11.66 5.20 3.78
C GLY A 210 11.26 5.28 2.30
N SER A 211 10.67 6.40 1.87
CA SER A 211 10.32 6.63 0.46
C SER A 211 11.57 6.71 -0.44
N PHE A 212 12.65 7.31 0.07
CA PHE A 212 13.94 7.31 -0.62
C PHE A 212 14.49 5.90 -0.81
N GLY A 213 14.48 5.09 0.25
CA GLY A 213 14.92 3.69 0.22
C GLY A 213 14.14 2.85 -0.78
N TRP A 214 12.81 3.04 -0.87
CA TRP A 214 11.97 2.37 -1.87
C TRP A 214 12.40 2.76 -3.30
N GLY A 215 12.47 4.07 -3.58
CA GLY A 215 12.90 4.57 -4.90
C GLY A 215 14.25 4.00 -5.33
N LEU A 216 15.25 4.05 -4.43
CA LEU A 216 16.60 3.55 -4.67
C LEU A 216 16.62 2.03 -4.89
N ALA A 217 15.95 1.24 -4.04
CA ALA A 217 15.92 -0.21 -4.16
C ALA A 217 15.27 -0.65 -5.48
N MET A 218 14.14 -0.04 -5.87
CA MET A 218 13.47 -0.34 -7.15
C MET A 218 14.33 0.02 -8.35
N PHE A 219 15.12 1.09 -8.28
CA PHE A 219 16.03 1.48 -9.34
C PHE A 219 17.17 0.46 -9.52
N ILE A 220 17.85 0.11 -8.43
CA ILE A 220 18.93 -0.89 -8.44
C ILE A 220 18.40 -2.23 -8.96
N MET A 221 17.22 -2.65 -8.48
CA MET A 221 16.60 -3.90 -8.93
C MET A 221 16.14 -3.83 -10.38
N GLY A 222 15.67 -2.68 -10.86
CA GLY A 222 15.30 -2.47 -12.27
C GLY A 222 16.49 -2.66 -13.20
N ILE A 223 17.66 -2.10 -12.86
CA ILE A 223 18.92 -2.33 -13.59
C ILE A 223 19.31 -3.80 -13.50
N GLY A 224 19.34 -4.38 -12.30
CA GLY A 224 19.73 -5.77 -12.09
C GLY A 224 18.87 -6.76 -12.87
N LEU A 225 17.55 -6.52 -12.95
CA LEU A 225 16.62 -7.34 -13.72
C LEU A 225 16.84 -7.20 -15.23
N ASP A 226 17.12 -5.99 -15.72
CA ASP A 226 17.26 -5.79 -17.16
C ASP A 226 18.51 -6.45 -17.72
N TYR A 227 19.61 -6.41 -16.95
CA TYR A 227 20.85 -7.14 -17.24
C TYR A 227 20.82 -8.62 -16.84
N SER A 228 19.79 -9.08 -16.11
CA SER A 228 19.69 -10.50 -15.76
C SER A 228 19.37 -11.33 -16.99
N GLU A 229 20.29 -12.20 -17.39
CA GLU A 229 20.02 -13.19 -18.43
C GLU A 229 19.02 -14.24 -17.93
N THR A 230 18.13 -14.70 -18.81
CA THR A 230 17.36 -15.93 -18.63
C THR A 230 18.34 -17.09 -18.44
N PHE A 231 18.33 -17.69 -17.23
CA PHE A 231 19.30 -18.71 -16.81
C PHE A 231 19.67 -19.76 -17.88
N ARG A 232 20.94 -20.23 -17.85
CA ARG A 232 21.44 -21.33 -18.70
C ARG A 232 20.61 -22.63 -18.66
N ASN A 233 19.77 -22.84 -17.64
CA ASN A 233 18.93 -24.03 -17.44
C ASN A 233 17.42 -23.77 -17.66
N HIS A 234 17.07 -22.75 -18.44
CA HIS A 234 15.67 -22.47 -18.76
C HIS A 234 15.01 -23.70 -19.45
N PRO A 235 13.78 -24.11 -19.07
CA PRO A 235 13.10 -25.28 -19.65
C PRO A 235 12.85 -25.16 -21.16
N CYS A 236 12.76 -23.94 -21.67
CA CYS A 236 12.48 -23.63 -23.06
C CYS A 236 13.67 -22.90 -23.69
N PRO A 237 13.85 -22.92 -25.02
CA PRO A 237 14.93 -22.16 -25.63
C PRO A 237 14.65 -20.65 -25.47
N THR A 238 15.69 -19.88 -25.12
CA THR A 238 15.59 -18.50 -24.62
C THR A 238 16.11 -17.44 -25.59
N LYS A 239 16.52 -17.82 -26.81
CA LYS A 239 17.01 -16.87 -27.81
C LYS A 239 15.90 -15.85 -28.10
N ASN A 240 16.14 -14.57 -27.78
CA ASN A 240 15.24 -13.42 -27.97
C ASN A 240 13.94 -13.38 -27.12
N THR A 241 13.89 -14.04 -25.95
CA THR A 241 12.75 -13.85 -25.03
C THR A 241 12.92 -12.60 -24.16
N THR A 242 11.83 -11.88 -23.88
CA THR A 242 11.79 -10.76 -22.91
C THR A 242 11.63 -11.23 -21.45
N GLU A 243 11.64 -12.55 -21.22
CA GLU A 243 11.59 -13.15 -19.89
C GLU A 243 12.78 -12.69 -19.03
N LYS A 244 12.51 -12.31 -17.78
CA LYS A 244 13.52 -11.87 -16.81
C LYS A 244 13.56 -12.78 -15.60
N ASN A 245 14.71 -12.82 -14.94
CA ASN A 245 14.91 -13.65 -13.76
C ASN A 245 14.54 -12.90 -12.46
N TYR A 246 13.29 -13.03 -12.05
CA TYR A 246 12.80 -12.44 -10.80
C TYR A 246 13.33 -13.10 -9.52
N THR A 247 14.08 -14.20 -9.59
CA THR A 247 14.75 -14.81 -8.42
C THR A 247 15.71 -13.80 -7.76
N LEU A 248 16.33 -12.93 -8.57
CA LEU A 248 17.18 -11.84 -8.08
C LEU A 248 16.43 -10.94 -7.09
N CYS A 249 15.16 -10.64 -7.35
CA CYS A 249 14.33 -9.83 -6.45
C CYS A 249 14.11 -10.49 -5.11
N PHE A 250 13.80 -11.80 -5.09
CA PHE A 250 13.57 -12.53 -3.84
C PHE A 250 14.84 -12.61 -2.98
N VAL A 251 16.00 -12.83 -3.61
CA VAL A 251 17.29 -12.87 -2.91
C VAL A 251 17.66 -11.48 -2.39
N ALA A 252 17.61 -10.45 -3.23
CA ALA A 252 17.95 -9.08 -2.84
C ALA A 252 17.04 -8.57 -1.71
N TYR A 253 15.74 -8.83 -1.81
CA TYR A 253 14.79 -8.49 -0.75
C TYR A 253 15.14 -9.18 0.58
N SER A 254 15.49 -10.47 0.53
CA SER A 254 15.89 -11.22 1.72
C SER A 254 17.17 -10.65 2.36
N LEU A 255 18.13 -10.19 1.55
CA LEU A 255 19.35 -9.54 2.03
C LEU A 255 19.06 -8.18 2.70
N PHE A 256 18.23 -7.34 2.06
CA PHE A 256 17.83 -6.07 2.67
C PHE A 256 17.05 -6.28 3.96
N MET A 257 16.18 -7.29 4.01
CA MET A 257 15.46 -7.60 5.23
C MET A 257 16.32 -8.21 6.33
N LEU A 258 17.32 -9.01 5.97
CA LEU A 258 18.31 -9.47 6.92
C LEU A 258 19.11 -8.29 7.52
N ALA A 259 19.50 -7.32 6.70
CA ALA A 259 20.16 -6.11 7.18
C ALA A 259 19.25 -5.29 8.11
N ALA A 260 17.98 -5.11 7.75
CA ALA A 260 17.00 -4.44 8.61
C ALA A 260 16.76 -5.18 9.93
N MET A 261 16.74 -6.51 9.90
CA MET A 261 16.66 -7.36 11.10
C MET A 261 17.88 -7.16 12.01
N LEU A 262 19.10 -7.12 11.45
CA LEU A 262 20.31 -6.78 12.20
C LEU A 262 20.24 -5.38 12.83
N VAL A 263 19.69 -4.39 12.13
CA VAL A 263 19.49 -3.04 12.69
C VAL A 263 18.41 -3.06 13.79
N ALA A 264 17.33 -3.83 13.61
CA ALA A 264 16.27 -3.97 14.61
C ALA A 264 16.80 -4.55 15.95
N THR A 265 17.88 -5.34 15.91
CA THR A 265 18.53 -5.81 17.15
C THR A 265 19.07 -4.68 18.03
N GLN A 266 19.33 -3.51 17.45
CA GLN A 266 19.83 -2.33 18.17
C GLN A 266 18.71 -1.52 18.82
N PHE A 267 17.45 -1.75 18.43
CA PHE A 267 16.32 -1.04 19.02
C PHE A 267 16.15 -1.44 20.50
N ARG A 268 16.08 -0.44 21.36
CA ARG A 268 15.81 -0.60 22.78
C ARG A 268 14.36 -0.21 23.02
N PHE A 269 13.51 -1.22 23.16
CA PHE A 269 12.17 -1.02 23.66
C PHE A 269 12.29 -0.70 25.15
N GLY A 270 11.90 0.51 25.55
CA GLY A 270 11.80 0.87 26.97
C GLY A 270 10.88 -0.12 27.69
N LYS A 271 11.10 -0.35 28.98
CA LYS A 271 10.09 -1.02 29.80
C LYS A 271 8.85 -0.13 29.76
N GLU A 272 7.78 -0.58 29.09
CA GLU A 272 6.47 0.05 29.21
C GLU A 272 6.08 0.03 30.69
N GLN A 273 6.32 1.15 31.38
CA GLN A 273 5.64 1.49 32.61
C GLN A 273 4.15 1.50 32.25
N ARG A 274 3.32 0.82 33.05
CA ARG A 274 1.88 0.94 32.88
C ARG A 274 1.52 2.43 32.89
N PRO A 275 0.50 2.90 32.17
CA PRO A 275 0.02 4.28 32.36
C PRO A 275 -0.22 4.60 33.85
N ASP A 276 -0.66 3.62 34.64
CA ASP A 276 -0.78 3.66 36.10
C ASP A 276 0.55 3.75 36.87
N GLU A 277 1.65 3.18 36.37
CA GLU A 277 3.00 3.27 36.96
C GLU A 277 3.76 4.50 36.46
N ALA A 278 3.62 4.88 35.18
CA ALA A 278 4.20 6.05 34.54
C ALA A 278 3.59 7.34 35.10
N ALA A 279 2.26 7.39 35.23
CA ALA A 279 1.56 8.47 35.91
C ALA A 279 1.94 8.53 37.38
N CYS A 280 2.08 7.38 38.08
CA CYS A 280 2.63 7.36 39.44
C CYS A 280 4.05 7.92 39.50
N THR A 281 4.96 7.56 38.59
CA THR A 281 6.34 8.09 38.58
C THR A 281 6.44 9.56 38.18
N VAL A 282 5.64 10.02 37.21
CA VAL A 282 5.64 11.44 36.79
C VAL A 282 5.02 12.31 37.88
N ILE A 283 3.96 11.82 38.53
CA ILE A 283 3.38 12.45 39.73
C ILE A 283 4.43 12.42 40.86
N GLU A 284 5.05 11.28 41.18
CA GLU A 284 6.10 11.17 42.22
C GLU A 284 7.28 12.12 42.00
N THR A 285 7.73 12.32 40.76
CA THR A 285 8.80 13.29 40.44
C THR A 285 8.39 14.76 40.58
N ARG A 286 7.09 15.05 40.71
CA ARG A 286 6.50 16.40 40.76
C ARG A 286 5.61 16.62 42.00
N ILE A 287 5.58 15.68 42.95
CA ILE A 287 4.81 15.78 44.21
C ILE A 287 5.27 16.98 45.06
N ASP A 288 6.54 17.38 44.95
CA ASP A 288 7.05 18.55 45.65
C ASP A 288 6.56 19.90 45.05
N GLU A 289 6.01 19.90 43.83
CA GLU A 289 5.57 21.12 43.12
C GLU A 289 4.04 21.29 43.02
N ILE A 290 3.24 20.24 43.30
CA ILE A 290 1.78 20.26 43.07
C ILE A 290 1.04 19.73 44.30
N ALA A 291 0.02 20.47 44.75
CA ALA A 291 -0.83 20.04 45.86
C ALA A 291 -1.45 18.65 45.58
N PRO A 292 -1.40 17.69 46.54
CA PRO A 292 -1.72 16.27 46.31
C PRO A 292 -3.14 16.03 45.78
N ALA A 293 -4.09 16.93 46.08
CA ALA A 293 -5.46 16.86 45.58
C ALA A 293 -5.60 17.14 44.06
N VAL A 294 -4.69 17.93 43.46
CA VAL A 294 -4.71 18.28 42.04
C VAL A 294 -4.14 17.14 41.19
N ALA A 295 -3.05 16.52 41.68
CA ALA A 295 -2.47 15.33 41.08
C ALA A 295 -3.46 14.15 41.08
N GLU A 296 -4.18 13.93 42.18
CA GLU A 296 -5.21 12.89 42.29
C GLU A 296 -6.38 13.14 41.32
N LYS A 297 -6.81 14.40 41.16
CA LYS A 297 -7.91 14.77 40.26
C LYS A 297 -7.52 14.65 38.78
N ALA A 298 -6.28 14.99 38.43
CA ALA A 298 -5.74 14.76 37.08
C ALA A 298 -5.62 13.26 36.76
N ARG A 299 -5.19 12.46 37.74
CA ARG A 299 -5.10 10.99 37.66
C ARG A 299 -6.47 10.35 37.40
N VAL A 300 -7.50 10.75 38.13
CA VAL A 300 -8.88 10.26 37.92
C VAL A 300 -9.41 10.66 36.54
N ARG A 301 -9.07 11.85 36.04
CA ARG A 301 -9.48 12.34 34.71
C ARG A 301 -8.82 11.56 33.57
N GLN A 302 -7.53 11.22 33.67
CA GLN A 302 -6.83 10.36 32.70
C GLN A 302 -7.37 8.93 32.71
N LEU A 303 -7.58 8.35 33.90
CA LEU A 303 -8.17 7.01 34.04
C LEU A 303 -9.61 6.95 33.51
N GLN A 304 -10.41 8.00 33.69
CA GLN A 304 -11.75 8.09 33.12
C GLN A 304 -11.75 8.20 31.59
N LEU A 305 -10.75 8.87 31.00
CA LEU A 305 -10.56 8.94 29.55
C LEU A 305 -10.19 7.56 28.99
N GLU A 306 -9.23 6.86 29.57
CA GLU A 306 -8.82 5.51 29.14
C GLU A 306 -9.91 4.44 29.36
N HIS A 307 -10.71 4.54 30.43
CA HIS A 307 -11.80 3.57 30.67
C HIS A 307 -12.99 3.76 29.70
N SER A 308 -13.16 4.96 29.14
CA SER A 308 -14.17 5.26 28.10
C SER A 308 -13.71 4.84 26.69
N GLU A 309 -12.40 4.75 26.45
CA GLU A 309 -11.78 4.40 25.16
C GLU A 309 -12.05 2.95 24.70
N GLY A 310 -12.47 2.05 25.60
CA GLY A 310 -12.39 0.61 25.37
C GLY A 310 -13.41 -0.03 24.42
N ASN A 311 -14.58 0.55 24.17
CA ASN A 311 -15.56 -0.03 23.22
C ASN A 311 -16.77 0.87 22.85
N ALA A 312 -17.03 1.97 23.57
CA ALA A 312 -18.33 2.66 23.50
C ALA A 312 -18.42 3.82 22.46
N GLN A 313 -17.30 4.30 21.89
CA GLN A 313 -17.30 5.52 21.06
C GLN A 313 -16.99 5.33 19.57
N TRP A 314 -16.64 4.13 19.10
CA TRP A 314 -16.26 3.88 17.70
C TRP A 314 -17.45 4.04 16.73
N ILE A 315 -18.60 3.47 17.07
CA ILE A 315 -19.83 3.52 16.27
C ILE A 315 -20.34 4.96 16.07
N PRO A 316 -20.49 5.80 17.12
CA PRO A 316 -20.93 7.17 16.93
C PRO A 316 -19.92 8.00 16.13
N THR A 317 -18.61 7.77 16.29
CA THR A 317 -17.57 8.44 15.50
C THR A 317 -17.70 8.14 14.01
N ILE A 318 -17.84 6.86 13.65
CA ILE A 318 -18.09 6.44 12.27
C ILE A 318 -19.37 7.10 11.75
N LYS A 319 -20.47 7.02 12.52
CA LYS A 319 -21.75 7.60 12.11
C LYS A 319 -21.66 9.11 11.85
N ALA A 320 -20.87 9.83 12.63
CA ALA A 320 -20.68 11.26 12.47
C ALA A 320 -19.74 11.59 11.29
N LEU A 321 -18.67 10.81 11.08
CA LEU A 321 -17.78 10.96 9.91
C LEU A 321 -18.47 10.66 8.57
N PHE A 322 -19.45 9.76 8.57
CA PHE A 322 -20.25 9.41 7.39
C PHE A 322 -21.52 10.27 7.23
N ARG A 323 -21.59 11.43 7.89
CA ARG A 323 -22.65 12.42 7.70
C ARG A 323 -22.10 13.72 7.10
N GLY A 324 -22.92 14.42 6.31
CA GLY A 324 -22.59 15.74 5.78
C GLY A 324 -21.32 15.77 4.92
N HIS A 325 -20.46 16.77 5.13
CA HIS A 325 -19.28 17.06 4.28
C HIS A 325 -18.15 16.08 4.44
N ALA A 326 -17.98 15.55 5.65
CA ALA A 326 -16.95 14.56 5.93
C ALA A 326 -17.16 13.32 5.05
N ALA A 327 -18.41 12.90 4.83
CA ALA A 327 -18.74 11.76 3.98
C ALA A 327 -18.30 11.96 2.52
N PHE A 328 -18.63 13.12 1.92
CA PHE A 328 -18.25 13.40 0.54
C PHE A 328 -16.74 13.62 0.36
N TYR A 329 -16.09 14.24 1.35
CA TYR A 329 -14.64 14.38 1.37
C TYR A 329 -13.95 13.01 1.45
N LEU A 330 -14.40 12.14 2.35
CA LEU A 330 -13.89 10.78 2.52
C LEU A 330 -14.17 9.91 1.28
N LEU A 331 -15.30 10.11 0.60
CA LEU A 331 -15.58 9.45 -0.68
C LEU A 331 -14.58 9.85 -1.76
N ALA A 332 -14.24 11.14 -1.86
CA ALA A 332 -13.21 11.62 -2.80
C ALA A 332 -11.84 11.00 -2.49
N VAL A 333 -11.43 11.00 -1.21
CA VAL A 333 -10.18 10.37 -0.76
C VAL A 333 -10.17 8.87 -1.05
N THR A 334 -11.26 8.17 -0.77
CA THR A 334 -11.40 6.73 -1.05
C THR A 334 -11.28 6.45 -2.54
N THR A 335 -11.88 7.30 -3.39
CA THR A 335 -11.80 7.19 -4.86
C THR A 335 -10.36 7.34 -5.36
N ILE A 336 -9.59 8.28 -4.81
CA ILE A 336 -8.15 8.41 -5.10
C ILE A 336 -7.40 7.15 -4.64
N GLY A 337 -7.75 6.60 -3.46
CA GLY A 337 -7.23 5.33 -2.96
C GLY A 337 -7.49 4.15 -3.91
N PHE A 338 -8.71 4.05 -4.47
CA PHE A 338 -9.07 3.07 -5.50
C PHE A 338 -8.14 3.13 -6.71
N GLY A 339 -7.90 4.35 -7.23
CA GLY A 339 -6.96 4.55 -8.32
C GLY A 339 -5.53 4.15 -7.93
N ALA A 340 -5.08 4.56 -6.74
CA ALA A 340 -3.77 4.18 -6.24
C ALA A 340 -3.59 2.65 -6.19
N GLY A 341 -4.64 1.89 -5.81
CA GLY A 341 -4.64 0.42 -5.87
C GLY A 341 -4.52 -0.14 -7.28
N ILE A 342 -5.35 0.34 -8.21
CA ILE A 342 -5.31 -0.07 -9.63
C ILE A 342 -3.92 0.13 -10.23
N ILE A 343 -3.34 1.32 -10.02
CA ILE A 343 -2.02 1.68 -10.55
C ILE A 343 -0.91 0.88 -9.89
N PHE A 344 -0.96 0.72 -8.55
CA PHE A 344 0.02 -0.07 -7.83
C PHE A 344 0.08 -1.51 -8.35
N ALA A 345 -1.06 -2.10 -8.67
CA ALA A 345 -1.14 -3.47 -9.17
C ALA A 345 -0.84 -3.62 -10.66
N PHE A 346 -1.29 -2.69 -11.51
CA PHE A 346 -1.35 -2.92 -12.96
C PHE A 346 -0.60 -1.89 -13.83
N LEU A 347 -0.01 -0.83 -13.26
CA LEU A 347 0.72 0.15 -14.09
C LEU A 347 1.92 -0.49 -14.80
N PHE A 348 2.79 -1.18 -14.07
CA PHE A 348 3.97 -1.81 -14.67
C PHE A 348 3.61 -2.95 -15.61
N TRP A 349 2.53 -3.67 -15.31
CA TRP A 349 1.96 -4.64 -16.24
C TRP A 349 1.55 -3.96 -17.56
N HIS A 350 0.76 -2.89 -17.49
CA HIS A 350 0.32 -2.14 -18.66
C HIS A 350 1.51 -1.63 -19.49
N LEU A 351 2.55 -1.10 -18.83
CA LEU A 351 3.76 -0.64 -19.52
C LEU A 351 4.54 -1.80 -20.14
N GLN A 352 4.62 -2.95 -19.48
CA GLN A 352 5.28 -4.14 -20.00
C GLN A 352 4.62 -4.62 -21.31
N ASP A 353 3.29 -4.56 -21.38
CA ASP A 353 2.55 -4.91 -22.60
C ASP A 353 2.84 -3.95 -23.78
N PHE A 354 3.33 -2.73 -23.50
CA PHE A 354 3.87 -1.79 -24.50
C PHE A 354 5.40 -1.86 -24.68
N GLY A 355 6.04 -2.91 -24.17
CA GLY A 355 7.50 -3.08 -24.28
C GLY A 355 8.31 -2.28 -23.26
N GLY A 356 7.71 -1.84 -22.15
CA GLY A 356 8.42 -1.19 -21.05
C GLY A 356 9.43 -2.14 -20.39
N SER A 357 10.68 -1.69 -20.23
CA SER A 357 11.74 -2.47 -19.60
C SER A 357 11.74 -2.34 -18.07
N PRO A 358 12.35 -3.28 -17.33
CA PRO A 358 12.52 -3.17 -15.88
C PRO A 358 13.25 -1.89 -15.41
N ILE A 359 14.20 -1.39 -16.21
CA ILE A 359 14.89 -0.10 -15.94
C ILE A 359 13.89 1.05 -15.93
N LEU A 360 12.96 1.09 -16.88
CA LEU A 360 11.92 2.11 -16.92
C LEU A 360 11.05 2.07 -15.65
N PHE A 361 10.72 0.87 -15.13
CA PHE A 361 9.97 0.75 -13.88
C PHE A 361 10.76 1.30 -12.69
N GLY A 362 12.08 1.06 -12.67
CA GLY A 362 13.01 1.66 -11.72
C GLY A 362 13.00 3.19 -11.76
N PHE A 363 13.18 3.78 -12.94
CA PHE A 363 13.11 5.25 -13.13
C PHE A 363 11.74 5.81 -12.74
N ALA A 364 10.66 5.16 -13.16
CA ALA A 364 9.30 5.56 -12.81
C ALA A 364 9.08 5.57 -11.29
N SER A 365 9.68 4.62 -10.56
CA SER A 365 9.64 4.58 -9.09
C SER A 365 10.43 5.73 -8.46
N VAL A 366 11.64 6.03 -8.95
CA VAL A 366 12.47 7.15 -8.45
C VAL A 366 11.77 8.47 -8.67
N VAL A 367 11.22 8.71 -9.87
CA VAL A 367 10.50 9.95 -10.17
C VAL A 367 9.27 10.12 -9.27
N ASN A 368 8.52 9.04 -9.04
CA ASN A 368 7.35 9.06 -8.16
C ASN A 368 7.74 9.41 -6.71
N HIS A 369 8.63 8.63 -6.10
CA HIS A 369 9.00 8.82 -4.70
C HIS A 369 9.84 10.08 -4.47
N GLY A 370 10.67 10.47 -5.44
CA GLY A 370 11.40 11.75 -5.41
C GLY A 370 10.45 12.94 -5.41
N THR A 371 9.39 12.88 -6.23
CA THR A 371 8.34 13.92 -6.22
C THR A 371 7.51 13.89 -4.95
N GLU A 372 7.23 12.71 -4.38
CA GLU A 372 6.54 12.57 -3.10
C GLU A 372 7.32 13.25 -1.96
N ILE A 373 8.64 13.03 -1.89
CA ILE A 373 9.53 13.68 -0.92
C ILE A 373 9.50 15.20 -1.11
N ALA A 374 9.65 15.69 -2.35
CA ALA A 374 9.59 17.12 -2.63
C ALA A 374 8.22 17.70 -2.23
N ALA A 375 7.12 17.03 -2.59
CA ALA A 375 5.77 17.45 -2.26
C ALA A 375 5.53 17.52 -0.76
N HIS A 376 6.11 16.62 0.04
CA HIS A 376 5.97 16.62 1.50
C HIS A 376 6.32 17.98 2.12
N PHE A 377 7.39 18.62 1.67
CA PHE A 377 7.81 19.95 2.17
C PHE A 377 6.85 21.08 1.74
N TYR A 378 6.16 20.94 0.62
CA TYR A 378 5.25 21.97 0.08
C TYR A 378 3.76 21.73 0.41
N CYS A 379 3.38 20.56 0.92
CA CYS A 379 1.99 20.20 1.21
C CYS A 379 1.30 21.23 2.12
N PHE A 380 1.99 21.70 3.17
CA PHE A 380 1.46 22.70 4.08
C PHE A 380 1.12 24.02 3.38
N HIS A 381 2.01 24.50 2.51
CA HIS A 381 1.78 25.73 1.74
C HIS A 381 0.57 25.58 0.79
N LEU A 382 0.43 24.41 0.16
CA LEU A 382 -0.71 24.11 -0.72
C LEU A 382 -2.03 24.07 0.07
N ILE A 383 -2.03 23.45 1.24
CA ILE A 383 -3.19 23.39 2.14
C ILE A 383 -3.63 24.79 2.56
N ASN A 384 -2.69 25.67 2.95
CA ASN A 384 -3.03 27.02 3.40
C ASN A 384 -3.53 27.91 2.26
N LYS A 385 -2.94 27.75 1.07
CA LYS A 385 -3.30 28.52 -0.11
C LYS A 385 -4.69 28.15 -0.63
N PHE A 386 -4.98 26.85 -0.79
CA PHE A 386 -6.20 26.37 -1.43
C PHE A 386 -7.31 25.97 -0.44
N GLY A 387 -6.96 25.57 0.78
CA GLY A 387 -7.86 24.91 1.73
C GLY A 387 -8.08 23.43 1.39
N HIS A 388 -8.49 22.62 2.38
CA HIS A 388 -8.60 21.16 2.22
C HIS A 388 -9.56 20.73 1.10
N ILE A 389 -10.72 21.38 1.01
CA ILE A 389 -11.82 21.00 0.10
C ILE A 389 -11.46 21.28 -1.37
N LYS A 390 -10.91 22.46 -1.68
CA LYS A 390 -10.48 22.77 -3.05
C LYS A 390 -9.27 21.94 -3.45
N LEU A 391 -8.34 21.71 -2.50
CA LEU A 391 -7.14 20.94 -2.76
C LEU A 391 -7.44 19.48 -3.13
N ILE A 392 -8.40 18.84 -2.44
CA ILE A 392 -8.78 17.46 -2.79
C ILE A 392 -9.46 17.38 -4.17
N ASN A 393 -10.25 18.39 -4.56
CA ASN A 393 -10.82 18.49 -5.90
C ASN A 393 -9.75 18.62 -6.98
N ILE A 394 -8.72 19.43 -6.73
CA ILE A 394 -7.56 19.55 -7.63
C ILE A 394 -6.84 18.21 -7.76
N CYS A 395 -6.59 17.51 -6.63
CA CYS A 395 -5.96 16.19 -6.63
C CYS A 395 -6.77 15.17 -7.44
N LEU A 396 -8.10 15.16 -7.27
CA LEU A 396 -8.99 14.26 -8.00
C LEU A 396 -9.02 14.58 -9.50
N LEU A 397 -9.02 15.85 -9.90
CA LEU A 397 -8.91 16.28 -11.29
C LEU A 397 -7.58 15.86 -11.94
N ILE A 398 -6.46 16.07 -11.24
CA ILE A 398 -5.14 15.61 -11.71
C ILE A 398 -5.16 14.09 -11.92
N ASN A 399 -5.80 13.35 -11.00
CA ASN A 399 -5.91 11.91 -11.09
C ASN A 399 -6.76 11.46 -12.30
N VAL A 400 -7.87 12.15 -12.59
CA VAL A 400 -8.68 11.92 -13.81
C VAL A 400 -7.83 12.07 -15.08
N ILE A 401 -7.14 13.21 -15.20
CA ILE A 401 -6.28 13.52 -16.36
C ILE A 401 -5.20 12.44 -16.48
N ARG A 402 -4.55 12.10 -15.38
CA ARG A 402 -3.50 11.09 -15.33
C ARG A 402 -3.97 9.74 -15.85
N PHE A 403 -5.06 9.18 -15.30
CA PHE A 403 -5.56 7.88 -15.74
C PHE A 403 -6.03 7.88 -17.20
N PHE A 404 -6.64 8.98 -17.64
CA PHE A 404 -7.05 9.13 -19.02
C PHE A 404 -5.83 9.14 -19.95
N VAL A 405 -4.80 9.93 -19.64
CA VAL A 405 -3.57 9.99 -20.44
C VAL A 405 -2.82 8.65 -20.42
N ILE A 406 -2.71 7.98 -19.25
CA ILE A 406 -2.11 6.64 -19.16
C ILE A 406 -2.82 5.67 -20.10
N SER A 407 -4.16 5.71 -20.18
CA SER A 407 -4.93 4.82 -21.06
C SER A 407 -4.62 5.00 -22.55
N LEU A 408 -4.12 6.17 -22.94
CA LEU A 408 -3.76 6.51 -24.33
C LEU A 408 -2.28 6.27 -24.63
N LEU A 409 -1.48 5.90 -23.64
CA LEU A 409 -0.05 5.67 -23.85
C LEU A 409 0.19 4.46 -24.74
N THR A 410 1.03 4.67 -25.75
CA THR A 410 1.62 3.63 -26.60
C THR A 410 3.12 3.56 -26.40
N ASN A 411 3.77 4.71 -26.16
CA ASN A 411 5.18 4.78 -25.77
C ASN A 411 5.29 4.69 -24.24
N PRO A 412 5.91 3.63 -23.68
CA PRO A 412 5.96 3.43 -22.24
C PRO A 412 6.80 4.49 -21.50
N TRP A 413 7.78 5.13 -22.16
CA TRP A 413 8.64 6.16 -21.52
C TRP A 413 7.89 7.46 -21.18
N MET A 414 6.75 7.72 -21.83
CA MET A 414 5.90 8.87 -21.54
C MET A 414 5.20 8.80 -20.17
N VAL A 415 5.35 7.70 -19.43
CA VAL A 415 4.84 7.59 -18.07
C VAL A 415 5.60 8.47 -17.08
N LEU A 416 6.86 8.85 -17.35
CA LEU A 416 7.71 9.54 -16.37
C LEU A 416 7.12 10.90 -15.90
N PRO A 417 6.64 11.81 -16.78
CA PRO A 417 5.95 13.02 -16.33
C PRO A 417 4.68 12.73 -15.52
N LEU A 418 3.97 11.64 -15.82
CA LEU A 418 2.76 11.23 -15.11
C LEU A 418 3.06 10.68 -13.72
N GLN A 419 4.30 10.23 -13.47
CA GLN A 419 4.76 9.84 -12.13
C GLN A 419 5.09 11.03 -11.24
N ILE A 420 5.47 12.17 -11.81
CA ILE A 420 5.58 13.43 -11.05
C ILE A 420 4.19 13.81 -10.53
N LEU A 421 3.17 13.80 -11.39
CA LEU A 421 1.79 14.06 -10.99
C LEU A 421 1.31 13.06 -9.93
N GLN A 422 1.71 11.79 -10.03
CA GLN A 422 1.37 10.77 -9.04
C GLN A 422 1.96 11.08 -7.66
N GLY A 423 3.27 11.31 -7.59
CA GLY A 423 3.95 11.57 -6.32
C GLY A 423 3.36 12.79 -5.62
N LEU A 424 3.11 13.87 -6.37
CA LEU A 424 2.48 15.08 -5.86
C LEU A 424 1.05 14.82 -5.37
N THR A 425 0.24 14.11 -6.15
CA THR A 425 -1.16 13.82 -5.81
C THR A 425 -1.24 12.92 -4.57
N LEU A 426 -0.38 11.90 -4.48
CA LEU A 426 -0.35 10.95 -3.38
C LEU A 426 0.01 11.64 -2.06
N ALA A 427 1.14 12.38 -2.04
CA ALA A 427 1.58 13.12 -0.86
C ALA A 427 0.54 14.14 -0.40
N THR A 428 0.03 14.95 -1.33
CA THR A 428 -0.91 16.04 -1.03
C THR A 428 -2.27 15.51 -0.57
N THR A 429 -2.78 14.43 -1.19
CA THR A 429 -4.04 13.80 -0.79
C THR A 429 -3.95 13.28 0.63
N TRP A 430 -2.87 12.54 0.94
CA TRP A 430 -2.69 11.94 2.26
C TRP A 430 -2.49 13.01 3.34
N ALA A 431 -1.64 14.02 3.10
CA ALA A 431 -1.43 15.13 4.02
C ALA A 431 -2.72 15.94 4.27
N SER A 432 -3.44 16.29 3.19
CA SER A 432 -4.70 17.03 3.27
C SER A 432 -5.76 16.24 4.04
N ALA A 433 -5.91 14.95 3.74
CA ALA A 433 -6.92 14.12 4.40
C ALA A 433 -6.59 13.85 5.87
N SER A 434 -5.31 13.59 6.17
CA SER A 434 -4.82 13.41 7.54
C SER A 434 -5.01 14.67 8.38
N SER A 435 -4.76 15.84 7.82
CA SER A 435 -5.00 17.11 8.53
C SER A 435 -6.50 17.39 8.68
N TYR A 436 -7.28 17.25 7.61
CA TYR A 436 -8.73 17.48 7.61
C TYR A 436 -9.45 16.62 8.66
N ILE A 437 -9.19 15.31 8.68
CA ILE A 437 -9.87 14.39 9.60
C ILE A 437 -9.54 14.70 11.08
N SER A 438 -8.31 15.16 11.36
CA SER A 438 -7.89 15.57 12.70
C SER A 438 -8.48 16.91 13.14
N LEU A 439 -8.80 17.80 12.20
CA LEU A 439 -9.41 19.10 12.50
C LEU A 439 -10.90 18.97 12.80
N ILE A 440 -11.59 18.02 12.13
CA ILE A 440 -13.04 17.83 12.34
C ILE A 440 -13.35 16.89 13.50
N ALA A 441 -12.42 16.02 13.88
CA ALA A 441 -12.61 15.09 14.99
C ALA A 441 -12.34 15.78 16.34
N PRO A 442 -13.20 15.58 17.36
CA PRO A 442 -12.91 16.07 18.71
C PRO A 442 -11.64 15.41 19.26
N SER A 443 -10.96 16.06 20.20
CA SER A 443 -9.65 15.66 20.72
C SER A 443 -9.57 14.19 21.15
N GLN A 444 -10.64 13.67 21.77
CA GLN A 444 -10.75 12.29 22.25
C GLN A 444 -10.89 11.25 21.11
N LEU A 445 -11.34 11.66 19.91
CA LEU A 445 -11.64 10.76 18.80
C LEU A 445 -10.66 10.87 17.62
N LYS A 446 -9.66 11.76 17.68
CA LYS A 446 -8.69 11.98 16.58
C LYS A 446 -7.99 10.69 16.13
N ARG A 447 -7.55 9.86 17.08
CA ARG A 447 -6.88 8.57 16.79
C ARG A 447 -7.81 7.59 16.06
N THR A 448 -9.06 7.51 16.49
CA THR A 448 -10.10 6.69 15.84
C THR A 448 -10.37 7.20 14.43
N ALA A 449 -10.52 8.52 14.26
CA ALA A 449 -10.79 9.13 12.96
C ALA A 449 -9.62 8.91 11.95
N GLN A 450 -8.37 9.00 12.41
CA GLN A 450 -7.18 8.63 11.62
C GLN A 450 -7.18 7.16 11.20
N THR A 451 -7.62 6.26 12.10
CA THR A 451 -7.73 4.83 11.81
C THR A 451 -8.79 4.57 10.74
N VAL A 452 -9.93 5.27 10.80
CA VAL A 452 -10.99 5.22 9.77
C VAL A 452 -10.48 5.75 8.42
N LEU A 453 -9.75 6.87 8.42
CA LEU A 453 -9.12 7.39 7.19
C LEU A 453 -8.16 6.37 6.58
N MET A 454 -7.32 5.73 7.40
CA MET A 454 -6.38 4.72 6.94
C MET A 454 -7.09 3.50 6.37
N LEU A 455 -8.17 3.04 7.00
CA LEU A 455 -9.03 1.98 6.48
C LEU A 455 -9.61 2.36 5.12
N LEU A 456 -10.16 3.56 4.99
CA LEU A 456 -10.80 4.01 3.76
C LEU A 456 -9.82 4.14 2.60
N TYR A 457 -8.64 4.71 2.84
CA TYR A 457 -7.66 4.95 1.78
C TYR A 457 -6.81 3.71 1.45
N HIS A 458 -6.19 3.09 2.45
CA HIS A 458 -5.27 1.95 2.25
C HIS A 458 -6.00 0.61 2.19
N GLY A 459 -6.99 0.39 3.06
CA GLY A 459 -7.75 -0.85 3.09
C GLY A 459 -8.75 -0.93 1.94
N ILE A 460 -9.85 -0.17 2.06
CA ILE A 460 -10.94 -0.17 1.08
C ILE A 460 -10.45 0.35 -0.26
N GLY A 461 -9.87 1.56 -0.30
CA GLY A 461 -9.37 2.18 -1.53
C GLY A 461 -8.33 1.33 -2.25
N LYS A 462 -7.09 1.29 -1.76
CA LYS A 462 -5.99 0.58 -2.46
C LYS A 462 -6.22 -0.93 -2.56
N GLY A 463 -6.69 -1.57 -1.48
CA GLY A 463 -6.96 -3.01 -1.45
C GLY A 463 -8.02 -3.42 -2.46
N PHE A 464 -9.25 -2.90 -2.34
CA PHE A 464 -10.32 -3.25 -3.29
C PHE A 464 -10.10 -2.66 -4.67
N GLY A 465 -9.41 -1.53 -4.81
CA GLY A 465 -9.01 -1.00 -6.12
C GLY A 465 -8.18 -2.01 -6.92
N SER A 466 -7.27 -2.72 -6.26
CA SER A 466 -6.48 -3.79 -6.89
C SER A 466 -7.35 -5.00 -7.26
N ILE A 467 -8.26 -5.41 -6.38
CA ILE A 467 -9.14 -6.58 -6.60
C ILE A 467 -10.15 -6.31 -7.72
N ILE A 468 -10.94 -5.24 -7.58
CA ILE A 468 -11.97 -4.84 -8.54
C ILE A 468 -11.33 -4.47 -9.87
N GLY A 469 -10.22 -3.71 -9.84
CA GLY A 469 -9.43 -3.39 -11.04
C GLY A 469 -8.98 -4.65 -11.77
N GLY A 470 -8.45 -5.65 -11.07
CA GLY A 470 -8.03 -6.91 -11.67
C GLY A 470 -9.20 -7.71 -12.29
N CYS A 471 -10.37 -7.69 -11.65
CA CYS A 471 -11.58 -8.31 -12.20
C CYS A 471 -12.04 -7.66 -13.50
N ILE A 472 -12.01 -6.32 -13.59
CA ILE A 472 -12.38 -5.58 -14.80
C ILE A 472 -11.32 -5.79 -15.90
N ILE A 473 -10.02 -5.74 -15.56
CA ILE A 473 -8.93 -5.96 -16.51
C ILE A 473 -8.98 -7.35 -17.14
N LYS A 474 -9.40 -8.37 -16.38
CA LYS A 474 -9.53 -9.75 -16.89
C LYS A 474 -10.42 -9.83 -18.14
N SER A 475 -11.48 -9.03 -18.23
CA SER A 475 -12.43 -9.05 -19.35
C SER A 475 -12.21 -7.93 -20.35
N LEU A 476 -11.85 -6.74 -19.89
CA LEU A 476 -11.81 -5.52 -20.71
C LEU A 476 -10.39 -5.02 -21.03
N GLY A 477 -9.36 -5.57 -20.38
CA GLY A 477 -7.99 -5.08 -20.45
C GLY A 477 -7.76 -3.80 -19.63
N THR A 478 -6.51 -3.35 -19.63
CA THR A 478 -6.01 -2.22 -18.82
C THR A 478 -6.47 -0.86 -19.35
N ARG A 479 -6.44 -0.64 -20.67
CA ARG A 479 -6.83 0.64 -21.28
C ARG A 479 -8.24 1.07 -20.88
N LEU A 480 -9.23 0.19 -21.13
CA LEU A 480 -10.62 0.50 -20.82
C LEU A 480 -10.86 0.60 -19.30
N THR A 481 -10.15 -0.19 -18.50
CA THR A 481 -10.23 -0.08 -17.02
C THR A 481 -9.79 1.31 -16.53
N PHE A 482 -8.69 1.85 -17.06
CA PHE A 482 -8.23 3.19 -16.69
C PHE A 482 -9.21 4.28 -17.11
N GLN A 483 -9.86 4.13 -18.27
CA GLN A 483 -10.91 5.05 -18.73
C GLN A 483 -12.17 4.98 -17.86
N ILE A 484 -12.63 3.78 -17.50
CA ILE A 484 -13.77 3.57 -16.59
C ILE A 484 -13.47 4.24 -15.24
N TYR A 485 -12.26 4.06 -14.70
CA TYR A 485 -11.85 4.74 -13.48
C TYR A 485 -11.90 6.27 -13.63
N SER A 486 -11.38 6.82 -14.73
CA SER A 486 -11.46 8.26 -14.99
C SER A 486 -12.90 8.78 -15.01
N ILE A 487 -13.84 8.04 -15.62
CA ILE A 487 -15.27 8.41 -15.64
C ILE A 487 -15.86 8.40 -14.23
N ILE A 488 -15.57 7.36 -13.43
CA ILE A 488 -16.02 7.28 -12.03
C ILE A 488 -15.44 8.44 -11.21
N ALA A 489 -14.15 8.75 -11.39
CA ALA A 489 -13.51 9.86 -10.70
C ALA A 489 -14.08 11.22 -11.10
N ILE A 490 -14.47 11.43 -12.37
CA ILE A 490 -15.20 12.63 -12.83
C ILE A 490 -16.57 12.73 -12.15
N LEU A 491 -17.30 11.62 -12.04
CA LEU A 491 -18.60 11.59 -11.37
C LEU A 491 -18.47 11.99 -9.90
N VAL A 492 -17.51 11.39 -9.19
CA VAL A 492 -17.23 11.72 -7.78
C VAL A 492 -16.78 13.19 -7.63
N LEU A 493 -15.93 13.69 -8.54
CA LEU A 493 -15.51 15.09 -8.56
C LEU A 493 -16.71 16.02 -8.73
N SER A 494 -17.62 15.69 -9.65
CA SER A 494 -18.83 16.49 -9.92
C SER A 494 -19.77 16.51 -8.73
N ILE A 495 -19.97 15.36 -8.07
CA ILE A 495 -20.78 15.24 -6.84
C ILE A 495 -20.13 16.05 -5.71
N HIS A 496 -18.84 15.86 -5.45
CA HIS A 496 -18.14 16.56 -4.35
C HIS A 496 -18.11 18.08 -4.58
N TYR A 497 -17.86 18.53 -5.81
CA TYR A 497 -17.89 19.95 -6.17
C TYR A 497 -19.31 20.54 -6.08
N GLY A 498 -20.32 19.84 -6.60
CA GLY A 498 -21.73 20.26 -6.54
C GLY A 498 -22.25 20.36 -5.12
N MET A 499 -21.97 19.35 -4.29
CA MET A 499 -22.29 19.36 -2.86
C MET A 499 -21.55 20.46 -2.12
N ASN A 500 -20.29 20.75 -2.43
CA ASN A 500 -19.60 21.88 -1.80
C ASN A 500 -20.28 23.23 -2.15
N ARG A 501 -20.76 23.37 -3.39
CA ARG A 501 -21.40 24.62 -3.87
C ARG A 501 -22.80 24.84 -3.32
N LEU A 502 -23.65 23.81 -3.29
CA LEU A 502 -25.04 23.90 -2.84
C LEU A 502 -25.17 24.32 -1.37
N LEU A 503 -24.13 24.03 -0.63
CA LEU A 503 -24.18 23.80 0.79
C LEU A 503 -23.22 24.82 1.46
N LYS A 504 -22.59 25.69 0.63
CA LYS A 504 -21.81 26.91 0.94
C LYS A 504 -20.78 26.73 2.06
N TYR A 505 -20.04 25.63 2.02
CA TYR A 505 -19.04 25.39 3.05
C TYR A 505 -17.86 26.34 2.94
N ASP A 506 -17.54 26.99 4.06
CA ASP A 506 -16.33 27.76 4.21
C ASP A 506 -15.12 26.84 4.01
N ASN A 507 -14.12 27.29 3.26
CA ASN A 507 -12.90 26.52 3.06
C ASN A 507 -12.20 26.40 4.41
N ILE A 508 -12.22 25.20 5.01
CA ILE A 508 -11.42 24.90 6.20
C ILE A 508 -9.96 25.08 5.79
N LYS A 509 -9.34 26.10 6.36
CA LYS A 509 -7.92 26.41 6.22
C LYS A 509 -7.24 26.11 7.54
N TYR A 510 -5.98 25.76 7.45
CA TYR A 510 -5.09 25.73 8.60
C TYR A 510 -4.87 27.18 9.09
N SER A 511 -5.02 27.46 10.38
CA SER A 511 -4.77 28.80 10.96
C SER A 511 -3.26 29.10 11.02
N HIS A 512 -2.87 30.35 10.77
CA HIS A 512 -1.47 30.79 10.59
C HIS A 512 -0.83 31.34 11.89
N GLU A 513 -1.49 31.25 13.04
CA GLU A 513 -0.93 31.76 14.30
C GLU A 513 0.03 30.73 14.89
N PHE A 514 1.32 30.92 14.62
CA PHE A 514 2.39 30.24 15.31
C PHE A 514 2.60 30.94 16.66
N GLY A 515 2.04 30.38 17.74
CA GLY A 515 2.56 30.62 19.08
C GLY A 515 3.79 29.73 19.30
N ASP A 516 4.84 30.27 19.90
CA ASP A 516 6.09 29.58 20.26
C ASP A 516 5.89 28.60 21.43
N ASP A 517 4.84 27.77 21.39
CA ASP A 517 4.61 26.73 22.40
C ASP A 517 5.14 25.39 21.87
N ASP A 518 6.13 24.84 22.58
CA ASP A 518 6.89 23.63 22.22
C ASP A 518 6.06 22.32 22.24
N ASP A 519 4.80 22.34 22.69
CA ASP A 519 3.92 21.17 22.87
C ASP A 519 2.79 21.08 21.83
N MET A 520 3.08 21.30 20.55
CA MET A 520 2.08 21.17 19.49
C MET A 520 1.85 19.70 19.10
N PRO A 521 0.62 19.15 19.20
CA PRO A 521 0.35 17.80 18.72
C PRO A 521 0.59 17.74 17.22
N VAL A 522 1.28 16.70 16.75
CA VAL A 522 1.67 16.55 15.35
C VAL A 522 0.93 15.36 14.75
N ALA A 523 0.41 15.49 13.53
CA ALA A 523 -0.14 14.37 12.79
C ALA A 523 0.95 13.29 12.61
N PRO A 524 0.59 12.02 12.40
CA PRO A 524 1.56 10.92 12.23
C PRO A 524 2.59 11.07 11.10
N GLN A 525 2.59 12.17 10.35
CA GLN A 525 3.55 12.49 9.29
C GLN A 525 4.47 13.68 9.63
N GLY A 526 4.44 14.22 10.84
CA GLY A 526 5.26 15.40 11.17
C GLY A 526 4.58 16.74 10.85
N LEU A 527 3.33 16.73 10.37
CA LEU A 527 2.53 17.94 10.13
C LEU A 527 1.95 18.46 11.45
N PRO A 528 2.22 19.72 11.87
CA PRO A 528 1.62 20.29 13.07
C PRO A 528 0.08 20.17 13.03
N LEU A 529 -0.57 20.03 14.19
CA LEU A 529 -2.02 20.11 14.36
C LEU A 529 -2.33 21.27 15.30
N HIS A 530 -3.05 22.29 14.83
CA HIS A 530 -3.54 23.35 15.71
C HIS A 530 -4.91 22.99 16.30
N HIS A 531 -5.11 23.33 17.58
CA HIS A 531 -6.42 23.35 18.25
C HIS A 531 -7.16 24.63 17.85
N GLY A 532 -7.80 24.65 16.69
CA GLY A 532 -8.72 25.73 16.34
C GLY A 532 -10.13 25.32 16.72
N GLU A 533 -10.81 26.10 17.58
CA GLU A 533 -12.26 26.04 17.74
C GLU A 533 -12.91 26.38 16.39
N SER A 534 -13.13 25.37 15.56
CA SER A 534 -13.85 25.56 14.30
C SER A 534 -15.35 25.45 14.55
N LYS A 535 -16.15 26.28 13.88
CA LYS A 535 -17.63 26.16 13.81
C LYS A 535 -18.12 24.77 13.38
N LEU A 536 -17.23 23.94 12.82
CA LEU A 536 -17.53 22.55 12.44
C LEU A 536 -17.47 21.59 13.64
N THR A 537 -16.65 21.89 14.64
CA THR A 537 -16.64 21.19 15.94
C THR A 537 -18.01 21.33 16.60
N ASP A 538 -18.62 22.52 16.48
CA ASP A 538 -19.98 22.78 16.96
C ASP A 538 -21.03 21.99 16.17
N ALA A 539 -20.88 21.86 14.84
CA ALA A 539 -21.77 21.03 14.02
C ALA A 539 -21.65 19.53 14.34
N PHE A 540 -20.46 19.06 14.73
CA PHE A 540 -20.21 17.69 15.22
C PHE A 540 -20.81 17.47 16.61
N ASN A 541 -20.67 18.46 17.50
CA ASN A 541 -21.28 18.47 18.84
C ASN A 541 -22.82 18.56 18.78
N GLN A 542 -23.38 19.24 17.77
CA GLN A 542 -24.82 19.29 17.52
C GLN A 542 -25.38 17.98 16.94
N THR A 543 -24.55 17.14 16.31
CA THR A 543 -24.97 15.87 15.70
C THR A 543 -24.73 14.64 16.58
N SER A 544 -23.97 14.78 17.68
CA SER A 544 -23.93 13.83 18.79
C SER A 544 -25.18 13.97 19.67
N VAL A 545 -26.22 13.19 19.38
CA VAL A 545 -27.32 12.79 20.29
C VAL A 545 -27.62 13.82 21.40
N THR A 546 -28.00 15.03 21.02
CA THR A 546 -28.87 15.86 21.87
C THR A 546 -30.28 15.36 21.64
N ASN A 547 -30.61 14.20 22.21
CA ASN A 547 -31.99 13.88 22.55
C ASN A 547 -32.01 13.08 23.85
N ALA A 548 -32.40 13.83 24.89
CA ALA A 548 -33.21 13.42 26.03
C ALA A 548 -32.74 12.19 26.81
N ASN A 549 -31.83 12.40 27.78
CA ASN A 549 -31.93 11.85 29.15
C ASN A 549 -30.67 12.06 30.03
N TYR A 550 -29.66 12.81 29.57
CA TYR A 550 -28.59 13.26 30.45
C TYR A 550 -28.46 14.78 30.37
N GLY A 551 -28.46 15.41 31.54
CA GLY A 551 -28.55 16.86 31.72
C GLY A 551 -27.47 17.62 30.96
N ALA A 552 -27.80 18.85 30.59
CA ALA A 552 -26.87 19.81 30.04
C ALA A 552 -25.63 19.89 30.94
N ILE A 553 -24.48 19.47 30.42
CA ILE A 553 -23.20 19.85 30.99
C ILE A 553 -22.96 21.27 30.46
N GLU A 554 -23.31 22.26 31.26
CA GLU A 554 -22.77 23.61 31.11
C GLU A 554 -21.25 23.49 31.01
N THR A 555 -20.69 23.95 29.89
CA THR A 555 -19.25 24.21 29.78
C THR A 555 -18.94 25.45 30.61
N SER A 556 -18.98 25.32 31.94
CA SER A 556 -18.37 26.29 32.83
C SER A 556 -16.86 26.09 32.73
N ASP A 557 -16.17 27.10 32.20
CA ASP A 557 -14.71 27.11 32.18
C ASP A 557 -14.17 27.03 33.63
N PRO A 558 -13.48 25.94 34.03
CA PRO A 558 -13.05 25.73 35.41
C PRO A 558 -11.99 26.74 35.86
N THR A 559 -11.30 27.42 34.92
CA THR A 559 -10.43 28.56 35.24
C THR A 559 -11.23 29.77 35.69
N GLN A 560 -12.38 30.04 35.06
CA GLN A 560 -13.30 31.10 35.45
C GLN A 560 -13.92 30.83 36.83
N GLU A 561 -14.35 29.59 37.09
CA GLU A 561 -14.96 29.21 38.37
C GLU A 561 -13.94 29.22 39.54
N ALA A 562 -12.67 28.89 39.27
CA ALA A 562 -11.59 29.02 40.23
C ALA A 562 -11.22 30.49 40.49
N TYR A 563 -11.22 31.33 39.44
CA TYR A 563 -11.01 32.77 39.55
C TYR A 563 -12.13 33.45 40.35
N ASP A 564 -13.38 33.09 40.10
CA ASP A 564 -14.54 33.64 40.81
C ASP A 564 -14.58 33.22 42.30
N ARG A 565 -14.10 32.01 42.63
CA ARG A 565 -13.90 31.59 44.04
C ARG A 565 -12.75 32.32 44.71
N TYR A 566 -11.66 32.59 44.00
CA TYR A 566 -10.52 33.35 44.51
C TYR A 566 -10.94 34.80 44.81
N VAL A 567 -11.64 35.45 43.88
CA VAL A 567 -12.15 36.82 44.05
C VAL A 567 -13.15 36.90 45.21
N LYS A 568 -14.10 35.95 45.32
CA LYS A 568 -15.05 35.89 46.46
C LYS A 568 -14.43 35.59 47.82
N SER A 569 -13.19 35.13 47.88
CA SER A 569 -12.50 34.85 49.15
C SER A 569 -11.69 36.04 49.69
N HIS A 570 -11.63 37.14 48.92
CA HIS A 570 -10.87 38.35 49.25
C HIS A 570 -11.73 39.64 49.19
N GLU A 571 -13.05 39.52 49.12
CA GLU A 571 -14.05 40.54 49.48
C GLU A 571 -14.69 40.16 50.81
#